data_AF-A0A968I4J4-F1
#
_entry.id   AF-A0A968I4J4-F1
#
_cell.length_a   1.000
_cell.length_b   1.000
_cell.length_c   1.000
_cell.angle_alpha   90.00
_cell.angle_beta   90.00
_cell.angle_gamma   90.00
#
_symmetry.space_group_name_H-M   'P 1'
#
loop_
_entity.id
_entity.type
_entity.pdbx_description
1 polymer ?
#
loop_
_entity_poly.entity_id
_entity_poly.type
_entity_poly.pdbx_seq_one_letter_code
_entity_poly.pdbx_strand_id
1 'polypeptide(L)'
;MDNNNFLKQLLMIGVGTTSFVAEKLREVSDQWVKDGRLNPEQAKAFVDDLLQQMRSDPADWEAQMERQVRNMTQDLGLGRQAEVDELRGRIDRLERQVRDLENKLWHQP
;
A
#
# COMPACT_ATOMS: atom_id res chain seq x y z
N MET A 1 -14.88 13.29 -13.61
CA MET A 1 -15.28 12.60 -12.37
C MET A 1 -14.52 11.30 -12.35
N ASP A 2 -13.43 11.28 -11.58
CA ASP A 2 -12.40 10.24 -11.66
C ASP A 2 -12.77 9.05 -10.79
N ASN A 3 -13.12 7.92 -11.41
CA ASN A 3 -13.38 6.66 -10.70
C ASN A 3 -12.14 6.11 -9.98
N ASN A 4 -10.95 6.64 -10.28
CA ASN A 4 -9.70 6.37 -9.55
C ASN A 4 -9.65 7.03 -8.15
N ASN A 5 -10.56 7.95 -7.84
CA ASN A 5 -10.61 8.59 -6.54
C ASN A 5 -11.27 7.70 -5.49
N PHE A 6 -12.22 6.82 -5.87
CA PHE A 6 -12.93 5.98 -4.89
C PHE A 6 -12.01 4.99 -4.18
N LEU A 7 -11.14 4.30 -4.92
CA LEU A 7 -10.14 3.38 -4.36
C LEU A 7 -9.07 4.13 -3.55
N LYS A 8 -8.61 5.29 -4.01
CA LYS A 8 -7.69 6.16 -3.25
C LYS A 8 -8.32 6.71 -1.98
N GLN A 9 -9.61 7.01 -2.01
CA GLN A 9 -10.37 7.52 -0.87
C GLN A 9 -10.68 6.38 0.10
N LEU A 10 -10.93 5.16 -0.36
CA LEU A 10 -10.99 3.95 0.46
C LEU A 10 -9.65 3.62 1.13
N LEU A 11 -8.53 3.85 0.45
CA LEU A 11 -7.18 3.64 0.98
C LEU A 11 -6.72 4.78 1.90
N MET A 12 -7.16 6.02 1.65
CA MET A 12 -6.97 7.17 2.56
C MET A 12 -7.90 7.13 3.78
N ILE A 13 -9.01 6.37 3.71
CA ILE A 13 -9.70 5.79 4.87
C ILE A 13 -8.78 4.67 5.40
N GLY A 14 -7.56 5.05 5.77
CA GLY A 14 -6.65 4.20 6.50
C GLY A 14 -7.28 3.83 7.84
N VAL A 15 -6.92 2.62 8.30
CA VAL A 15 -7.12 2.08 9.66
C VAL A 15 -7.34 3.20 10.69
N GLY A 16 -8.61 3.53 11.00
CA GLY A 16 -8.88 4.66 11.90
C GLY A 16 -10.31 5.21 11.93
N THR A 17 -11.10 5.10 10.85
CA THR A 17 -12.51 5.56 10.83
C THR A 17 -13.50 4.42 10.59
N THR A 18 -13.39 3.37 11.42
CA THR A 18 -14.36 2.27 11.49
C THR A 18 -15.81 2.75 11.67
N SER A 19 -16.02 3.94 12.25
CA SER A 19 -17.36 4.54 12.40
C SER A 19 -18.01 4.90 11.07
N PHE A 20 -17.28 5.49 10.12
CA PHE A 20 -17.84 5.95 8.84
C PHE A 20 -18.20 4.78 7.92
N VAL A 21 -17.37 3.73 7.91
CA VAL A 21 -17.64 2.51 7.14
C VAL A 21 -18.87 1.78 7.69
N ALA A 22 -19.02 1.71 9.02
CA ALA A 22 -20.19 1.12 9.66
C ALA A 22 -21.49 1.87 9.32
N GLU A 23 -21.44 3.20 9.29
CA GLU A 23 -22.57 4.05 8.93
C GLU A 23 -22.98 3.86 7.46
N LYS A 24 -22.01 3.82 6.54
CA LYS A 24 -22.27 3.57 5.12
C LYS A 24 -22.77 2.17 4.82
N LEU A 25 -22.30 1.16 5.53
CA LEU A 25 -22.83 -0.20 5.42
C LEU A 25 -24.30 -0.25 5.84
N ARG A 26 -24.68 0.38 6.95
CA ARG A 26 -26.09 0.46 7.38
C ARG A 26 -26.96 1.16 6.34
N GLU A 27 -26.51 2.29 5.81
CA GLU A 27 -27.25 3.06 4.80
C GLU A 27 -27.53 2.24 3.53
N VAL A 28 -26.52 1.53 3.01
CA VAL A 28 -26.67 0.68 1.82
C VAL A 28 -27.59 -0.52 2.10
N SER A 29 -27.46 -1.11 3.29
CA SER A 29 -28.29 -2.25 3.72
C SER A 29 -29.76 -1.85 3.82
N ASP A 30 -30.04 -0.70 4.43
CA ASP A 30 -31.39 -0.14 4.54
C ASP A 30 -31.98 0.18 3.17
N GLN A 31 -31.17 0.66 2.22
CA GLN A 31 -31.61 0.88 0.85
C GLN A 31 -32.02 -0.43 0.17
N TRP A 32 -31.25 -1.50 0.35
CA TRP A 32 -31.60 -2.82 -0.20
C TRP A 32 -32.85 -3.42 0.43
N VAL A 33 -33.14 -3.11 1.70
CA VAL A 33 -34.41 -3.47 2.34
C VAL A 33 -35.58 -2.69 1.74
N LYS A 34 -35.42 -1.38 1.54
CA LYS A 34 -36.44 -0.54 0.90
C LYS A 34 -36.72 -0.96 -0.55
N ASP A 35 -35.69 -1.37 -1.27
CA ASP A 35 -35.79 -1.85 -2.64
C ASP A 35 -36.33 -3.29 -2.74
N GLY A 36 -36.63 -3.94 -1.60
CA GLY A 36 -37.15 -5.30 -1.52
C GLY A 36 -36.14 -6.39 -1.88
N ARG A 37 -34.85 -6.05 -1.98
CA ARG A 37 -33.77 -6.99 -2.31
C ARG A 37 -33.26 -7.79 -1.12
N LEU A 38 -33.47 -7.27 0.08
CA LEU A 38 -33.08 -7.91 1.34
C LEU A 38 -34.20 -7.78 2.36
N ASN A 39 -34.40 -8.82 3.17
CA ASN A 39 -35.28 -8.70 4.32
C ASN A 39 -34.56 -7.95 5.46
N PRO A 40 -35.30 -7.21 6.33
CA PRO A 40 -34.71 -6.43 7.43
C PRO A 40 -33.80 -7.27 8.35
N GLU A 41 -34.20 -8.50 8.63
CA GLU A 41 -33.43 -9.43 9.47
C GLU A 41 -32.10 -9.84 8.81
N GLN A 42 -32.12 -10.09 7.50
CA GLN A 42 -30.93 -10.47 6.73
C GLN A 42 -29.97 -9.29 6.57
N ALA A 43 -30.50 -8.07 6.37
CA ALA A 43 -29.70 -6.86 6.30
C ALA A 43 -28.97 -6.58 7.63
N LYS A 44 -29.66 -6.76 8.76
CA LYS A 44 -29.06 -6.60 10.08
C LYS A 44 -27.97 -7.64 10.34
N ALA A 45 -28.25 -8.92 10.05
CA ALA A 45 -27.27 -9.99 10.20
C ALA A 45 -26.02 -9.76 9.33
N PHE A 46 -26.21 -9.31 8.08
CA PHE A 46 -25.11 -9.00 7.17
C PHE A 46 -24.22 -7.86 7.69
N VAL A 47 -24.82 -6.78 8.18
CA VAL A 47 -24.07 -5.66 8.77
C VAL A 47 -23.33 -6.11 10.03
N ASP A 48 -23.98 -6.87 10.90
CA ASP A 48 -23.38 -7.34 12.16
C ASP A 48 -22.20 -8.29 11.90
N ASP A 49 -22.33 -9.21 10.93
CA ASP A 49 -21.25 -10.13 10.53
C ASP A 49 -20.04 -9.37 9.95
N LEU A 50 -20.28 -8.38 9.08
CA LEU A 50 -19.21 -7.53 8.51
C LEU A 50 -18.50 -6.72 9.58
N LEU A 51 -19.25 -6.15 10.52
CA LEU A 51 -18.68 -5.41 11.65
C LEU A 51 -17.88 -6.32 12.57
N GLN A 52 -18.32 -7.56 12.78
CA GLN A 52 -17.59 -8.55 13.57
C GLN A 52 -16.31 -9.00 12.87
N GLN A 53 -16.33 -9.21 11.55
CA GLN A 53 -15.13 -9.50 10.76
C GLN A 53 -14.14 -8.34 10.78
N MET A 54 -14.61 -7.09 10.70
CA MET A 54 -13.74 -5.91 10.81
C MET A 54 -13.16 -5.70 12.22
N ARG A 55 -13.83 -6.22 13.27
CA ARG A 55 -13.28 -6.24 14.63
C ARG A 55 -12.26 -7.36 14.85
N SER A 56 -12.19 -8.32 13.93
CA SER A 56 -11.16 -9.36 13.96
C SER A 56 -9.81 -8.73 13.61
N ASP A 57 -8.75 -9.19 14.29
CA ASP A 57 -7.53 -8.41 14.55
C ASP A 57 -6.89 -7.77 13.30
N PRO A 58 -6.89 -6.42 13.19
CA PRO A 58 -6.22 -5.70 12.11
C PRO A 58 -4.74 -6.09 11.95
N ALA A 59 -4.10 -6.55 13.03
CA ALA A 59 -2.71 -6.93 13.05
C ALA A 59 -2.38 -8.12 12.12
N ASP A 60 -3.28 -9.11 12.02
CA ASP A 60 -3.08 -10.27 11.14
C ASP A 60 -3.24 -9.89 9.66
N TRP A 61 -4.13 -8.94 9.37
CA TRP A 61 -4.31 -8.39 8.03
C TRP A 61 -3.10 -7.56 7.61
N GLU A 62 -2.64 -6.66 8.49
CA GLU A 62 -1.48 -5.80 8.23
C GLU A 62 -0.21 -6.63 8.00
N ALA A 63 0.03 -7.67 8.81
CA ALA A 63 1.16 -8.57 8.66
C ALA A 63 1.10 -9.43 7.38
N GLN A 64 -0.09 -9.80 6.89
CA GLN A 64 -0.23 -10.47 5.60
C GLN A 64 0.00 -9.50 4.44
N MET A 65 -0.54 -8.29 4.53
CA MET A 65 -0.42 -7.28 3.51
C MET A 65 1.02 -6.79 3.35
N GLU A 66 1.74 -6.59 4.45
CA GLU A 66 3.17 -6.23 4.43
C GLU A 66 4.01 -7.31 3.73
N ARG A 67 3.75 -8.59 4.03
CA ARG A 67 4.40 -9.73 3.37
C ARG A 67 4.11 -9.76 1.87
N GLN A 68 2.86 -9.55 1.48
CA GLN A 68 2.46 -9.53 0.07
C GLN A 68 3.13 -8.39 -0.70
N VAL A 69 3.14 -7.17 -0.14
CA VAL A 69 3.81 -6.01 -0.73
C VAL A 69 5.31 -6.22 -0.82
N ARG A 70 5.93 -6.82 0.21
CA ARG A 70 7.35 -7.16 0.22
C ARG A 70 7.72 -8.18 -0.86
N ASN A 71 6.87 -9.18 -1.10
CA ASN A 71 7.07 -10.16 -2.16
C ASN A 71 6.87 -9.52 -3.55
N MET A 72 5.81 -8.71 -3.73
CA MET A 72 5.55 -8.02 -4.99
C MET A 72 6.65 -7.00 -5.33
N THR A 73 7.19 -6.29 -4.34
CA THR A 73 8.32 -5.36 -4.56
C THR A 73 9.60 -6.09 -4.93
N GLN A 74 9.81 -7.30 -4.44
CA GLN A 74 10.91 -8.18 -4.88
C GLN A 74 10.69 -8.67 -6.32
N ASP A 75 9.48 -9.07 -6.68
CA ASP A 75 9.15 -9.60 -8.01
C ASP A 75 9.11 -8.51 -9.10
N LEU A 76 8.74 -7.28 -8.74
CA LEU A 76 8.68 -6.13 -9.66
C LEU A 76 10.06 -5.51 -9.95
N GLY A 77 11.14 -6.03 -9.36
CA GLY A 77 12.50 -5.52 -9.60
C GLY A 77 12.66 -4.04 -9.24
N LEU A 78 11.83 -3.52 -8.32
CA LEU A 78 12.02 -2.19 -7.76
C LEU A 78 13.30 -2.26 -6.94
N GLY A 79 14.43 -1.95 -7.60
CA GLY A 79 15.78 -2.13 -7.10
C GLY A 79 15.86 -1.68 -5.65
N ARG A 80 16.31 -2.59 -4.77
CA ARG A 80 16.45 -2.27 -3.35
C ARG A 80 17.31 -1.02 -3.24
N GLN A 81 17.07 -0.19 -2.21
CA GLN A 81 18.01 0.90 -1.87
C GLN A 81 19.47 0.40 -1.85
N ALA A 82 19.68 -0.85 -1.43
CA ALA A 82 20.97 -1.54 -1.48
C ALA A 82 21.61 -1.62 -2.89
N GLU A 83 20.83 -1.85 -3.95
CA GLU A 83 21.35 -1.88 -5.33
C GLU A 83 21.70 -0.47 -5.81
N VAL A 84 20.89 0.52 -5.44
CA VAL A 84 21.19 1.94 -5.70
C VAL A 84 22.46 2.37 -4.96
N ASP A 85 22.64 1.94 -3.71
CA ASP A 85 23.81 2.23 -2.90
C ASP A 85 25.06 1.53 -3.43
N GLU A 86 24.94 0.29 -3.93
CA GLU A 86 26.03 -0.42 -4.59
C GLU A 86 26.46 0.30 -5.87
N LEU A 87 25.50 0.71 -6.70
CA LEU A 87 25.76 1.49 -7.91
C LEU A 87 26.42 2.83 -7.59
N ARG A 88 25.97 3.52 -6.53
CA ARG A 88 26.59 4.76 -6.05
C ARG A 88 28.04 4.54 -5.62
N GLY A 89 28.31 3.48 -4.85
CA GLY A 89 29.68 3.13 -4.46
C GLY A 89 30.58 2.76 -5.64
N ARG A 90 30.03 2.17 -6.72
CA ARG A 90 30.76 1.92 -7.97
C ARG A 90 31.10 3.23 -8.69
N ILE A 91 30.18 4.18 -8.74
CA ILE A 91 30.40 5.50 -9.33
C ILE A 91 31.51 6.24 -8.56
N ASP A 92 31.44 6.29 -7.23
CA ASP A 92 32.45 6.97 -6.41
C ASP A 92 33.87 6.39 -6.59
N ARG A 93 33.98 5.09 -6.90
CA ARG A 93 35.26 4.45 -7.22
C ARG A 93 35.76 4.83 -8.61
N LEU A 94 34.89 4.84 -9.61
CA LEU A 94 35.23 5.25 -10.97
C LEU A 94 35.67 6.72 -11.02
N GLU A 95 34.96 7.59 -10.32
CA GLU A 95 35.33 9.00 -10.24
C GLU A 95 36.73 9.21 -9.62
N ARG A 96 37.07 8.44 -8.58
CA ARG A 96 38.42 8.48 -7.98
C ARG A 96 39.48 7.99 -8.97
N GLN A 97 39.21 6.92 -9.71
CA GLN A 97 40.15 6.41 -10.72
C GLN A 97 40.38 7.42 -11.85
N VAL A 98 39.31 8.10 -12.30
CA VAL A 98 39.43 9.17 -13.31
C VAL A 98 40.29 10.30 -12.79
N ARG A 99 40.05 10.80 -11.57
CA ARG A 99 40.86 11.86 -10.95
C ARG A 99 42.33 11.45 -10.79
N ASP A 100 42.61 10.22 -10.38
CA ASP A 100 43.98 9.72 -10.28
C ASP A 100 44.68 9.62 -11.64
N LEU A 101 43.95 9.24 -12.68
CA LEU A 101 44.48 9.21 -14.06
C LEU A 101 44.76 10.62 -14.58
N GLU A 102 43.83 11.56 -14.37
CA GLU A 102 44.01 12.97 -14.72
C GLU A 102 45.21 13.58 -14.00
N ASN A 103 45.37 13.30 -12.70
CA ASN A 103 46.53 13.76 -11.93
C ASN A 103 47.84 13.17 -12.45
N LYS A 104 47.87 11.89 -12.84
CA LYS A 104 49.07 11.26 -13.44
C LYS A 104 49.42 11.86 -14.80
N LEU A 105 48.43 12.19 -15.62
CA LEU A 105 48.61 12.85 -16.91
C LEU A 105 49.16 14.27 -16.76
N TRP A 106 48.74 15.00 -15.71
CA TRP A 106 49.23 16.36 -15.41
C TRP A 106 50.66 16.41 -14.84
N HIS A 107 51.18 15.30 -14.30
CA HIS A 107 52.53 15.22 -13.72
C HIS A 107 53.55 14.49 -14.64
N GLN A 108 53.21 14.24 -15.91
CA GLN A 108 54.18 13.80 -16.90
C GLN A 108 54.89 15.03 -17.51
N PRO A 109 56.23 15.12 -17.43
CA PRO A 109 57.00 16.22 -18.02
C PRO A 109 57.02 16.21 -19.54
#